data_AF-A0A2V8T9V0-F1
#
_entry.id   AF-A0A2V8T9V0-F1
#
_cell.length_a   1.000
_cell.length_b   1.000
_cell.length_c   1.000
_cell.angle_alpha   90.00
_cell.angle_beta   90.00
_cell.angle_gamma   90.00
#
_symmetry.space_group_name_H-M   'P 1'
#
loop_
_entity.id
_entity.type
_entity.pdbx_description
1 polymer ?
#
loop_
_entity_poly.entity_id
_entity_poly.type
_entity_poly.pdbx_seq_one_letter_code
_entity_poly.pdbx_strand_id
1 'polypeptide(L)' 'MTRPNGDLDFLPEGGGEPHGYNEFMANVDALVIGRKTFEKVLTFDTWPYGDKRVVVLSSRPVDLSAAGK' A
#
# COMPACT_ATOMS: atom_id res chain seq x y z
N MET A 1 5.11 -12.87 2.27
CA MET A 1 3.80 -13.51 1.97
C MET A 1 2.83 -13.11 3.06
N THR A 2 1.57 -12.80 2.74
CA THR A 2 0.55 -12.49 3.76
C THR A 2 0.11 -13.77 4.48
N ARG A 3 -0.32 -13.68 5.75
CA ARG A 3 -1.00 -14.81 6.40
C ARG A 3 -2.34 -15.12 5.70
N PRO A 4 -2.92 -16.32 5.87
CA PRO A 4 -4.21 -16.68 5.28
C PRO A 4 -5.35 -15.72 5.62
N ASN A 5 -5.29 -15.07 6.79
CA ASN A 5 -6.24 -14.07 7.26
C ASN A 5 -5.99 -12.65 6.70
N GLY A 6 -4.93 -12.44 5.90
CA GLY A 6 -4.58 -11.13 5.35
C GLY A 6 -3.73 -10.25 6.28
N ASP A 7 -3.28 -10.79 7.42
CA ASP A 7 -2.49 -10.04 8.38
C ASP A 7 -0.99 -10.04 8.07
N LEU A 8 -0.36 -8.96 8.53
CA LEU A 8 1.05 -8.64 8.34
C LEU A 8 1.81 -8.63 9.68
N ASP A 9 1.25 -9.21 10.75
CA ASP A 9 1.80 -9.34 12.11
C ASP A 9 3.10 -10.19 12.20
N PHE A 10 3.63 -10.64 11.07
CA PHE A 10 4.96 -11.27 10.99
C PHE A 10 6.04 -10.24 10.71
N LEU A 11 5.64 -9.03 10.28
CA LEU A 11 6.52 -7.89 10.09
C LEU A 11 6.79 -7.23 11.44
N PRO A 12 8.02 -6.71 11.66
CA PRO A 12 8.34 -5.97 12.87
C PRO A 12 7.52 -4.67 12.94
N GLU A 13 7.05 -4.33 14.14
CA GLU A 13 6.44 -3.02 14.38
C GLU A 13 7.42 -1.90 14.03
N GLY A 14 6.92 -0.86 13.36
CA GLY A 14 7.74 0.27 12.89
C GLY A 14 8.70 -0.06 11.74
N GLY A 15 8.70 -1.28 11.21
CA GLY A 15 9.51 -1.67 10.05
C GLY A 15 11.00 -1.93 10.32
N GLY A 16 11.47 -1.72 11.55
CA GLY A 16 12.86 -1.93 11.94
C GLY A 16 13.82 -0.85 11.42
N GLU A 17 14.99 -1.28 10.95
CA GLU A 17 16.00 -0.40 10.36
C GLU A 17 15.54 0.13 8.98
N PRO A 18 16.01 1.31 8.53
CA PRO A 18 15.70 1.81 7.19
C PRO A 18 16.22 0.85 6.10
N HIS A 19 15.29 0.17 5.43
CA HIS A 19 15.61 -0.82 4.38
C HIS A 19 15.61 -0.23 2.96
N GLY A 20 15.79 1.09 2.81
CA GLY A 20 15.85 1.77 1.51
C GLY A 20 14.49 2.09 0.87
N TYR A 21 13.38 1.93 1.60
CA TYR A 21 12.02 2.16 1.07
C TYR A 21 11.83 3.61 0.61
N ASN A 22 12.29 4.58 1.41
CA ASN A 22 12.11 6.00 1.12
C ASN A 22 12.90 6.43 -0.13
N GLU A 23 14.15 5.97 -0.25
CA GLU A 23 15.03 6.21 -1.38
C GLU A 23 14.48 5.58 -2.66
N PHE A 24 13.97 4.35 -2.57
CA PHE A 24 13.29 3.69 -3.68
C PHE A 24 12.06 4.48 -4.12
N MET A 25 11.17 4.81 -3.18
CA MET A 25 9.93 5.52 -3.47
C MET A 25 10.18 6.93 -3.99
N ALA A 26 11.25 7.61 -3.59
CA ALA A 26 11.62 8.93 -4.13
C ALA A 26 11.80 8.91 -5.66
N ASN A 27 12.27 7.78 -6.22
CA ASN A 27 12.50 7.61 -7.67
C ASN A 27 11.29 7.04 -8.43
N VAL A 28 10.18 6.75 -7.74
CA VAL A 28 8.97 6.18 -8.37
C VAL A 28 7.98 7.28 -8.71
N ASP A 29 7.59 7.37 -9.99
CA ASP A 29 6.56 8.30 -10.46
C ASP A 29 5.13 7.80 -10.23
N ALA A 30 4.91 6.49 -10.36
CA ALA A 30 3.59 5.87 -10.22
C ALA A 30 3.67 4.42 -9.74
N LEU A 31 2.60 3.96 -9.08
CA LEU A 31 2.45 2.60 -8.57
C LEU A 31 1.30 1.89 -9.26
N VAL A 32 1.48 0.61 -9.55
CA VAL A 32 0.42 -0.29 -10.01
C VAL A 32 0.24 -1.39 -8.97
N ILE A 33 -0.95 -1.50 -8.39
CA ILE A 33 -1.26 -2.47 -7.34
C ILE A 33 -2.56 -3.21 -7.64
N GLY A 34 -2.71 -4.41 -7.09
CA GLY A 34 -3.97 -5.15 -7.17
C GLY A 34 -5.00 -4.68 -6.14
N ARG A 35 -6.29 -4.96 -6.39
CA ARG A 35 -7.41 -4.62 -5.49
C ARG A 35 -7.17 -5.00 -4.02
N LYS A 36 -6.67 -6.22 -3.74
CA LYS A 36 -6.44 -6.69 -2.36
C LYS A 36 -5.39 -5.85 -1.63
N THR A 37 -4.33 -5.42 -2.32
CA THR A 37 -3.32 -4.53 -1.75
C THR A 37 -3.93 -3.17 -1.45
N PHE A 38 -4.71 -2.63 -2.39
CA PHE A 38 -5.42 -1.36 -2.20
C PHE A 38 -6.36 -1.42 -1.00
N GLU A 39 -7.24 -2.43 -0.91
CA GLU A 39 -8.16 -2.63 0.22
C GLU A 39 -7.42 -2.73 1.56
N LYS A 40 -6.25 -3.38 1.62
CA LYS A 40 -5.44 -3.45 2.85
C LYS A 40 -4.82 -2.11 3.22
N VAL A 41 -4.30 -1.37 2.25
CA VAL A 41 -3.70 -0.05 2.49
C VAL A 41 -4.73 0.96 3.01
N LEU A 42 -6.00 0.84 2.58
CA LEU A 42 -7.10 1.66 3.11
C LEU A 42 -7.37 1.43 4.61
N THR A 43 -6.89 0.33 5.20
CA THR A 43 -7.03 0.07 6.64
C THR A 43 -5.89 0.65 7.47
N PHE A 44 -4.89 1.29 6.85
CA PHE A 44 -3.80 1.94 7.56
C PHE A 44 -4.21 3.35 8.01
N ASP A 45 -3.58 3.85 9.06
CA ASP A 45 -3.90 5.16 9.64
C ASP A 45 -3.66 6.31 8.65
N THR A 46 -2.66 6.15 7.76
CA THR A 46 -2.26 7.17 6.79
C THR A 46 -2.04 6.54 5.42
N TRP A 47 -2.40 7.28 4.36
CA TRP A 47 -2.05 6.90 3.00
C TRP A 47 -0.52 6.91 2.79
N PRO A 48 0.13 5.75 2.54
CA PRO A 48 1.59 5.65 2.61
C PRO A 48 2.30 6.14 1.33
N TYR A 49 1.55 6.41 0.26
CA TYR A 49 2.13 6.72 -1.05
C TYR A 49 2.19 8.22 -1.36
N GLY A 50 1.75 9.07 -0.44
CA GLY A 50 1.69 10.52 -0.63
C GLY A 50 0.94 10.91 -1.91
N ASP A 51 1.47 11.87 -2.66
CA ASP A 51 0.86 12.39 -3.89
C ASP A 51 1.14 11.54 -5.15
N LYS A 52 1.80 10.39 -5.00
CA LYS A 52 2.15 9.54 -6.15
C LYS A 52 0.90 8.95 -6.77
N ARG A 53 0.87 8.90 -8.10
CA ARG A 53 -0.24 8.28 -8.84
C ARG A 53 -0.29 6.78 -8.56
N VAL A 54 -1.43 6.30 -8.06
CA VAL A 54 -1.69 4.87 -7.85
C VAL A 54 -2.75 4.37 -8.84
N VAL A 55 -2.43 3.31 -9.57
CA VAL A 55 -3.34 2.61 -10.49
C VAL A 55 -3.71 1.27 -9.87
N VAL A 56 -5.00 1.06 -9.64
CA VAL A 56 -5.52 -0.19 -9.05
C VAL A 56 -6.03 -1.11 -10.15
N LEU A 57 -5.40 -2.27 -10.30
CA LEU A 57 -5.86 -3.31 -11.20
C LEU A 57 -6.95 -4.15 -10.51
N SER A 58 -8.13 -4.17 -11.13
CA SER A 58 -9.27 -4.96 -10.67
C SER A 58 -10.15 -5.39 -11.85
N SER A 59 -10.69 -6.60 -11.76
CA SER A 59 -11.73 -7.10 -12.68
C SER A 59 -13.15 -6.77 -12.23
N ARG A 60 -13.29 -6.07 -11.09
CA ARG A 60 -14.56 -5.60 -10.51
C ARG A 60 -14.45 -4.12 -10.13
N PRO A 61 -15.56 -3.38 -10.00
CA PRO A 61 -15.52 -2.02 -9.49
C PRO A 61 -14.81 -1.93 -8.13
N VAL A 62 -14.11 -0.83 -7.91
CA VAL A 62 -13.39 -0.50 -6.67
C VAL A 62 -13.86 0.87 -6.21
N ASP A 63 -14.15 1.01 -4.92
CA ASP A 63 -14.44 2.32 -4.34
C ASP A 63 -13.13 3.10 -4.15
N LEU A 64 -12.95 4.15 -4.96
CA LEU A 64 -11.78 5.01 -4.90
C LEU A 64 -11.99 6.23 -3.99
N SER A 65 -13.20 6.46 -3.48
CA SER A 65 -13.50 7.61 -2.62
C SER A 65 -12.80 7.56 -1.26
N ALA A 66 -12.36 6.36 -0.85
CA ALA A 66 -11.61 6.14 0.38
C ALA A 66 -10.11 6.43 0.24
N ALA A 67 -9.58 6.62 -0.98
CA ALA A 67 -8.17 6.87 -1.21
C ALA A 67 -7.78 8.34 -0.93
N GLY A 68 -6.62 8.57 -0.32
CA GLY A 68 -6.08 9.91 -0.08
C GLY A 68 -6.54 10.59 1.22
N LYS A 69 -7.03 9.83 2.21
CA LYS A 69 -7.14 10.30 3.60
C LYS A 69 -5.77 10.51 4.24
#